data_AF-A0A351FZK1-F1
#
_entry.id   AF-A0A351FZK1-F1
#
_cell.length_a   1.000
_cell.length_b   1.000
_cell.length_c   1.000
_cell.angle_alpha   90.00
_cell.angle_beta   90.00
_cell.angle_gamma   90.00
#
_symmetry.space_group_name_H-M   'P 1'
#
loop_
_entity.id
_entity.type
_entity.pdbx_description
1 polymer ?
#
loop_
_entity_poly.entity_id
_entity_poly.type
_entity_poly.pdbx_seq_one_letter_code
_entity_poly.pdbx_strand_id
1 'polypeptide(L)'
;MHNPSASTVSRRTLLRGLGVSMALPWLESVPSTAAAVSTAGDQPPTRTLVTFTGMGFHSNHWWARGEGSAMELGPCLKPLEPWKERMVFLRGLWNEHANNGVIHCMQTGNMLSGAPMSKTEVRTGVSFDQLMAQRIGNRTRLPSLVLGCEGPIPGLQDGHPLLYSSHISWSTAVSPTWTET
;
A
#
# COMPACT_ATOMS: atom_id res chain seq x y z
N MET A 1 23.46 20.90 -50.96
CA MET A 1 22.58 22.00 -50.50
C MET A 1 21.13 21.60 -50.78
N HIS A 2 20.37 21.22 -49.76
CA HIS A 2 18.95 20.91 -49.88
C HIS A 2 18.23 21.61 -48.72
N ASN A 3 17.27 22.46 -49.06
CA ASN A 3 16.51 23.30 -48.14
C ASN A 3 15.18 22.58 -47.84
N PRO A 4 14.86 22.19 -46.60
CA PRO A 4 13.54 21.63 -46.32
C PRO A 4 12.53 22.76 -46.18
N SER A 5 11.51 22.78 -47.03
CA SER A 5 10.36 23.66 -46.94
C SER A 5 9.55 23.34 -45.68
N ALA A 6 9.27 24.36 -44.86
CA ALA A 6 8.36 24.24 -43.73
C ALA A 6 6.93 23.97 -44.23
N SER A 7 6.31 22.87 -43.80
CA SER A 7 4.92 22.59 -44.09
C SER A 7 4.00 23.50 -43.26
N THR A 8 3.37 24.47 -43.92
CA THR A 8 2.37 25.34 -43.27
C THR A 8 1.08 24.56 -43.06
N VAL A 9 0.76 24.25 -41.80
CA VAL A 9 -0.55 23.70 -41.42
C VAL A 9 -1.64 24.74 -41.72
N SER A 10 -2.63 24.35 -42.53
CA SER A 10 -3.73 25.24 -42.93
C SER A 10 -4.62 25.62 -41.73
N ARG A 11 -4.98 26.91 -41.61
CA ARG A 11 -5.95 27.43 -40.61
C ARG A 11 -7.26 26.62 -40.60
N ARG A 12 -7.67 26.07 -41.74
CA ARG A 12 -8.88 25.24 -41.85
C ARG A 12 -8.75 23.91 -41.12
N THR A 13 -7.56 23.31 -41.12
CA THR A 13 -7.28 22.09 -40.35
C THR A 13 -7.29 22.39 -38.85
N LEU A 14 -6.72 23.53 -38.46
CA LEU A 14 -6.65 23.96 -37.06
C LEU A 14 -8.05 24.26 -36.48
N LEU A 15 -8.92 24.92 -37.24
CA LEU A 15 -10.29 25.23 -36.82
C LEU A 15 -11.22 23.99 -36.82
N ARG A 16 -10.96 22.99 -37.66
CA ARG A 16 -11.70 21.71 -37.62
C ARG A 16 -11.34 20.86 -36.40
N GLY A 17 -10.12 20.99 -35.87
CA GLY A 17 -9.69 20.31 -34.64
C GLY A 17 -10.28 20.92 -33.36
N LEU A 18 -10.42 22.25 -33.32
CA LEU A 18 -10.94 23.00 -32.16
C LEU A 18 -12.41 22.67 -31.80
N GLY A 19 -13.22 22.26 -32.77
CA GLY A 19 -14.61 21.84 -32.51
C GLY A 19 -14.72 20.50 -31.77
N VAL A 20 -13.72 19.62 -31.91
CA VAL A 20 -13.68 18.30 -31.28
C VAL A 20 -13.16 18.38 -29.84
N SER A 21 -12.34 19.39 -29.50
CA SER A 21 -11.80 19.57 -28.16
C SER A 21 -12.82 20.08 -27.12
N MET A 22 -13.98 20.58 -27.54
CA MET A 22 -15.06 20.95 -26.61
C MET A 22 -15.99 19.79 -26.25
N ALA A 23 -16.02 18.73 -27.07
CA ALA A 23 -16.93 17.58 -26.89
C ALA A 23 -16.28 16.39 -26.18
N LEU A 24 -14.96 16.39 -26.04
CA LEU A 24 -14.22 15.33 -25.38
C LEU A 24 -13.59 15.87 -24.10
N PRO A 25 -13.77 15.19 -22.94
CA PRO A 25 -12.91 15.40 -21.79
C PRO A 25 -11.46 15.35 -22.28
N TRP A 26 -10.66 16.33 -21.86
CA TRP A 26 -9.24 16.37 -22.19
C TRP A 26 -8.66 14.97 -21.92
N LEU A 27 -8.17 14.31 -22.97
CA LEU A 27 -7.54 12.99 -22.90
C LEU A 27 -6.19 13.18 -22.17
N GLU A 28 -6.25 13.32 -20.85
CA GLU A 28 -5.10 13.40 -19.93
C GLU A 28 -4.23 12.12 -19.99
N SER A 29 -4.62 11.09 -20.77
CA SER A 29 -3.86 9.86 -20.94
C SER A 29 -2.73 9.95 -21.96
N VAL A 30 -2.56 11.06 -22.66
CA VAL A 30 -1.38 11.29 -23.50
C VAL A 30 -0.33 11.98 -22.64
N PRO A 31 0.82 11.35 -22.34
CA PRO A 31 1.88 12.03 -21.61
C PRO A 31 2.29 13.23 -22.44
N SER A 32 1.97 14.44 -21.97
CA SER A 32 2.45 15.65 -22.63
C SER A 32 3.97 15.57 -22.57
N THR A 33 4.63 15.54 -23.72
CA THR A 33 6.06 15.83 -23.84
C THR A 33 6.28 17.32 -23.64
N ALA A 34 5.72 17.89 -22.57
CA ALA A 34 6.27 19.10 -21.99
C ALA A 34 7.59 18.67 -21.36
N ALA A 35 8.70 19.14 -21.93
CA ALA A 35 9.99 19.04 -21.28
C ALA A 35 9.86 19.71 -19.90
N ALA A 36 9.60 18.89 -18.87
CA ALA A 36 9.49 19.35 -17.51
C ALA A 36 10.88 19.79 -17.08
N VAL A 37 11.04 21.10 -16.87
CA VAL A 37 12.11 21.61 -16.04
C VAL A 37 11.88 20.98 -14.67
N SER A 38 12.72 20.02 -14.31
CA SER A 38 12.66 19.32 -13.04
C SER A 38 12.97 20.31 -11.91
N THR A 39 11.91 20.90 -11.35
CA THR A 39 12.03 21.61 -10.08
C THR A 39 12.20 20.57 -8.97
N ALA A 40 12.96 20.90 -7.93
CA ALA A 40 13.30 19.98 -6.83
C ALA A 40 12.09 19.40 -6.05
N GLY A 41 10.86 19.79 -6.39
CA GLY A 41 9.60 19.23 -5.87
C GLY A 41 8.96 18.12 -6.72
N ASP A 42 9.53 17.77 -7.87
CA ASP A 42 8.91 16.86 -8.87
C ASP A 42 9.21 15.36 -8.64
N GLN A 43 9.65 14.98 -7.44
CA GLN A 43 9.89 13.57 -7.14
C GLN A 43 8.57 12.87 -6.77
N PRO A 44 8.33 11.65 -7.29
CA PRO A 44 7.14 10.90 -6.93
C PRO A 44 7.10 10.69 -5.41
N PRO A 45 5.92 10.79 -4.77
CA PRO A 45 5.81 10.61 -3.33
C PRO A 45 6.22 9.18 -2.95
N THR A 46 7.06 9.06 -1.92
CA THR A 46 7.39 7.77 -1.31
C THR A 46 6.12 7.13 -0.75
N ARG A 47 5.91 5.85 -1.07
CA ARG A 47 4.74 5.07 -0.62
C ARG A 47 5.17 4.01 0.38
N THR A 48 4.31 3.74 1.35
CA THR A 48 4.48 2.63 2.29
C THR A 48 3.56 1.50 1.85
N LEU A 49 4.10 0.29 1.75
CA LEU A 49 3.35 -0.93 1.48
C LEU A 49 3.55 -1.88 2.65
N VAL A 50 2.45 -2.43 3.14
CA VAL A 50 2.47 -3.49 4.15
C VAL A 50 1.70 -4.68 3.60
N THR A 51 2.31 -5.85 3.65
CA THR A 51 1.67 -7.10 3.26
C THR A 51 1.52 -8.00 4.48
N PHE A 52 0.41 -8.73 4.52
CA PHE A 52 0.12 -9.68 5.58
C PHE A 52 -0.06 -11.07 4.99
N THR A 53 0.59 -12.06 5.58
CA THR A 53 0.49 -13.46 5.20
C THR A 53 -0.04 -14.24 6.40
N GLY A 54 -1.36 -14.43 6.49
CA GLY A 54 -2.02 -14.97 7.69
C GLY A 54 -1.57 -16.37 8.10
N MET A 55 -1.23 -17.23 7.13
CA MET A 55 -0.69 -18.57 7.41
C MET A 55 0.82 -18.58 7.64
N GLY A 56 1.48 -17.43 7.49
CA GLY A 56 2.93 -17.30 7.57
C GLY A 56 3.68 -18.03 6.44
N PHE A 57 4.93 -18.36 6.72
CA PHE A 57 5.83 -19.04 5.80
C PHE A 57 6.45 -20.25 6.49
N HIS A 58 6.89 -21.23 5.70
CA HIS A 58 7.60 -22.38 6.22
C HIS A 58 8.91 -21.94 6.90
N SER A 59 9.08 -22.26 8.19
CA SER A 59 10.18 -21.73 9.02
C SER A 59 11.57 -22.08 8.50
N ASN A 60 11.75 -23.28 7.91
CA ASN A 60 13.02 -23.67 7.29
C ASN A 60 13.35 -22.87 6.01
N HIS A 61 12.38 -22.14 5.43
CA HIS A 61 12.54 -21.40 4.19
C HIS A 61 12.44 -19.87 4.35
N TRP A 62 11.90 -19.38 5.47
CA TRP A 62 11.80 -17.96 5.81
C TRP A 62 12.85 -17.58 6.86
N TRP A 63 14.02 -17.19 6.39
CA TRP A 63 15.12 -16.75 7.24
C TRP A 63 16.08 -15.85 6.48
N ALA A 64 16.82 -15.01 7.22
CA ALA A 64 17.99 -14.32 6.74
C ALA A 64 19.15 -14.49 7.74
N ARG A 65 20.39 -14.48 7.26
CA ARG A 65 21.62 -14.53 8.06
C ARG A 65 22.60 -13.48 7.55
N GLY A 66 23.38 -12.89 8.45
CA GLY A 66 24.27 -11.78 8.11
C GLY A 66 23.51 -10.48 7.81
N GLU A 67 24.18 -9.54 7.15
CA GLU A 67 23.66 -8.20 6.87
C GLU A 67 24.27 -7.61 5.58
N GLY A 68 23.64 -6.57 5.05
CA GLY A 68 24.10 -5.87 3.85
C GLY A 68 24.32 -6.79 2.66
N SER A 69 25.46 -6.62 1.98
CA SER A 69 25.82 -7.40 0.79
C SER A 69 26.12 -8.88 1.10
N ALA A 70 26.53 -9.17 2.34
CA ALA A 70 26.81 -10.53 2.82
C ALA A 70 25.56 -11.24 3.35
N MET A 71 24.38 -10.60 3.34
CA MET A 71 23.14 -11.22 3.78
C MET A 71 22.79 -12.42 2.89
N GLU A 72 22.51 -13.55 3.54
CA GLU A 72 21.98 -14.77 2.92
C GLU A 72 20.48 -14.87 3.17
N LEU A 73 19.72 -15.22 2.14
CA LEU A 73 18.26 -15.32 2.17
C LEU A 73 17.78 -16.75 1.96
N GLY A 74 16.80 -17.17 2.75
CA GLY A 74 16.12 -18.45 2.58
C GLY A 74 15.28 -18.52 1.29
N PRO A 75 14.89 -19.73 0.84
CA PRO A 75 14.15 -19.92 -0.41
C PRO A 75 12.92 -19.05 -0.62
N CYS A 76 12.14 -18.75 0.43
CA CYS A 76 10.96 -17.88 0.33
C CYS A 76 11.30 -16.42 0.00
N LEU A 77 12.53 -15.98 0.31
CA LEU A 77 13.00 -14.61 0.14
C LEU A 77 13.89 -14.44 -1.09
N LYS A 78 14.13 -15.51 -1.87
CA LYS A 78 14.97 -15.46 -3.08
C LYS A 78 14.60 -14.34 -4.07
N PRO A 79 13.32 -14.00 -4.30
CA PRO A 79 12.96 -12.86 -5.16
C PRO A 79 13.47 -11.50 -4.65
N LEU A 80 13.82 -11.39 -3.38
CA LEU A 80 14.32 -10.17 -2.74
C LEU A 80 15.85 -10.04 -2.77
N GLU A 81 16.58 -11.01 -3.32
CA GLU A 81 18.04 -10.99 -3.41
C GLU A 81 18.61 -9.69 -4.02
N PRO A 82 18.03 -9.10 -5.09
CA PRO A 82 18.51 -7.83 -5.64
C PRO A 82 18.37 -6.63 -4.69
N TRP A 83 17.60 -6.77 -3.61
CA TRP A 83 17.24 -5.70 -2.67
C TRP A 83 17.83 -5.90 -1.28
N LYS A 84 18.68 -6.92 -1.06
CA LYS A 84 19.15 -7.29 0.29
C LYS A 84 19.92 -6.19 1.02
N GLU A 85 20.68 -5.35 0.31
CA GLU A 85 21.37 -4.19 0.89
C GLU A 85 20.41 -3.06 1.32
N ARG A 86 19.17 -3.10 0.83
CA ARG A 86 18.10 -2.14 1.15
C ARG A 86 17.03 -2.75 2.04
N MET A 87 17.33 -3.87 2.70
CA MET A 87 16.39 -4.61 3.52
C MET A 87 16.93 -4.79 4.93
N VAL A 88 16.03 -4.71 5.91
CA VAL A 88 16.28 -5.14 7.29
C VAL A 88 15.39 -6.34 7.57
N PHE A 89 16.00 -7.45 7.98
CA PHE A 89 15.26 -8.65 8.38
C PHE A 89 15.21 -8.75 9.90
N LEU A 90 14.03 -8.49 10.47
CA LEU A 90 13.81 -8.52 11.92
C LEU A 90 13.39 -9.93 12.37
N ARG A 91 13.98 -10.42 13.46
CA ARG A 91 13.65 -11.69 14.10
C ARG A 91 13.25 -11.45 15.56
N GLY A 92 12.28 -12.22 16.04
CA GLY A 92 11.83 -12.14 17.42
C GLY A 92 11.02 -10.88 17.75
N LEU A 93 10.48 -10.18 16.75
CA LEU A 93 9.48 -9.15 16.97
C LEU A 93 8.14 -9.81 17.30
N TRP A 94 7.53 -9.43 18.41
CA TRP A 94 6.23 -9.93 18.85
C TRP A 94 5.47 -8.83 19.60
N ASN A 95 4.16 -9.01 19.74
CA ASN A 95 3.29 -8.10 20.49
C ASN A 95 2.72 -8.85 21.70
N GLU A 96 3.00 -8.34 22.90
CA GLU A 96 2.49 -8.91 24.14
C GLU A 96 0.97 -8.88 24.24
N HIS A 97 0.33 -7.84 23.72
CA HIS A 97 -1.13 -7.73 23.71
C HIS A 97 -1.81 -8.79 22.82
N ALA A 98 -1.07 -9.39 21.88
CA ALA A 98 -1.56 -10.47 21.03
C ALA A 98 -1.43 -11.86 21.68
N ASN A 99 -0.77 -11.98 22.84
CA ASN A 99 -0.52 -13.26 23.51
C ASN A 99 -1.70 -13.71 24.40
N ASN A 100 -2.89 -13.89 23.81
CA ASN A 100 -4.12 -14.22 24.57
C ASN A 100 -4.93 -15.43 24.03
N GLY A 101 -4.36 -16.20 23.11
CA GLY A 101 -4.89 -17.49 22.65
C GLY A 101 -5.84 -17.46 21.46
N VAL A 102 -6.39 -16.31 21.07
CA VAL A 102 -7.34 -16.22 19.94
C VAL A 102 -6.62 -15.90 18.64
N ILE A 103 -5.98 -16.94 18.07
CA ILE A 103 -4.91 -16.79 17.07
C ILE A 103 -5.28 -15.88 15.88
N HIS A 104 -6.43 -16.06 15.24
CA HIS A 104 -6.77 -15.34 14.01
C HIS A 104 -7.09 -13.86 14.28
N CYS A 105 -7.90 -13.61 15.31
CA CYS A 105 -8.21 -12.25 15.74
C CYS A 105 -6.93 -11.53 16.17
N MET A 106 -6.10 -12.19 16.99
CA MET A 106 -4.88 -11.58 17.52
C MET A 106 -3.84 -11.32 16.45
N GLN A 107 -3.59 -12.27 15.54
CA GLN A 107 -2.61 -12.11 14.47
C GLN A 107 -3.01 -11.00 13.50
N THR A 108 -4.25 -11.00 13.05
CA THR A 108 -4.72 -10.06 12.02
C THR A 108 -4.97 -8.68 12.62
N GLY A 109 -5.78 -8.59 13.68
CA GLY A 109 -6.21 -7.32 14.26
C GLY A 109 -5.10 -6.53 14.95
N ASN A 110 -4.06 -7.19 15.46
CA ASN A 110 -2.90 -6.50 16.04
C ASN A 110 -1.81 -6.14 15.02
N MET A 111 -1.85 -6.67 13.78
CA MET A 111 -0.73 -6.57 12.85
C MET A 111 -0.25 -5.12 12.65
N LEU A 112 -1.18 -4.17 12.47
CA LEU A 112 -0.84 -2.75 12.26
C LEU A 112 -1.24 -1.84 13.42
N SER A 113 -2.12 -2.29 14.32
CA SER A 113 -2.57 -1.50 15.48
C SER A 113 -1.65 -1.66 16.69
N GLY A 114 -1.10 -2.86 16.90
CA GLY A 114 -0.34 -3.21 18.11
C GLY A 114 -1.13 -3.11 19.42
N ALA A 115 -2.44 -2.83 19.37
CA ALA A 115 -3.22 -2.40 20.52
C ALA A 115 -4.06 -3.54 21.11
N PRO A 116 -4.35 -3.52 22.43
CA PRO A 116 -5.25 -4.49 23.05
C PRO A 116 -6.62 -4.52 22.36
N MET A 117 -7.17 -5.72 22.18
CA MET A 117 -8.50 -5.90 21.60
C MET A 117 -9.52 -6.28 22.65
N SER A 118 -10.65 -5.58 22.66
CA SER A 118 -11.74 -5.85 23.59
C SER A 118 -12.55 -7.08 23.19
N LYS A 119 -12.99 -7.85 24.18
CA LYS A 119 -13.94 -8.97 24.03
C LYS A 119 -15.40 -8.52 24.13
N THR A 120 -15.67 -7.38 24.77
CA THR A 120 -17.04 -6.94 25.08
C THR A 120 -17.61 -6.01 24.03
N GLU A 121 -16.74 -5.33 23.29
CA GLU A 121 -17.10 -4.39 22.22
C GLU A 121 -16.05 -4.45 21.11
N VAL A 122 -16.39 -3.91 19.93
CA VAL A 122 -15.41 -3.69 18.88
C VAL A 122 -14.55 -2.49 19.26
N ARG A 123 -13.40 -2.77 19.86
CA ARG A 123 -12.40 -1.77 20.22
C ARG A 123 -10.99 -2.35 20.16
N THR A 124 -10.13 -1.65 19.45
CA THR A 124 -8.67 -1.82 19.39
C THR A 124 -8.01 -0.43 19.40
N GLY A 125 -6.92 -0.23 18.65
CA GLY A 125 -6.28 1.05 18.39
C GLY A 125 -6.29 1.44 16.92
N VAL A 126 -6.00 2.72 16.65
CA VAL A 126 -5.77 3.21 15.28
C VAL A 126 -4.50 2.55 14.73
N SER A 127 -4.57 2.01 13.52
CA SER A 127 -3.41 1.36 12.91
C SER A 127 -2.39 2.37 12.38
N PHE A 128 -1.11 1.97 12.34
CA PHE A 128 -0.05 2.91 11.98
C PHE A 128 -0.19 3.42 10.54
N ASP A 129 -0.69 2.59 9.62
CA ASP A 129 -0.94 2.97 8.22
C ASP A 129 -1.99 4.09 8.15
N GLN A 130 -3.01 4.06 9.01
CA GLN A 130 -4.03 5.10 9.08
C GLN A 130 -3.53 6.36 9.77
N LEU A 131 -2.69 6.24 10.80
CA LEU A 131 -1.99 7.39 11.38
C LEU A 131 -1.08 8.06 10.34
N MET A 132 -0.39 7.29 9.50
CA MET A 132 0.40 7.81 8.39
C MET A 132 -0.51 8.52 7.36
N ALA A 133 -1.59 7.88 6.93
CA ALA A 133 -2.54 8.47 5.99
C ALA A 133 -3.11 9.82 6.48
N GLN A 134 -3.45 9.92 7.77
CA GLN A 134 -3.95 11.16 8.39
C GLN A 134 -2.89 12.28 8.42
N ARG A 135 -1.60 11.93 8.52
CA ARG A 135 -0.50 12.91 8.63
C ARG A 135 0.06 13.35 7.29
N ILE A 136 0.20 12.43 6.34
CA ILE A 136 0.92 12.67 5.07
C ILE A 136 0.12 12.24 3.82
N GLY A 137 -1.12 11.79 3.98
CA GLY A 137 -1.95 11.32 2.87
C GLY A 137 -2.38 12.42 1.89
N ASN A 138 -2.25 13.70 2.25
CA ASN A 138 -2.47 14.82 1.34
C ASN A 138 -1.42 14.95 0.23
N ARG A 139 -0.33 14.15 0.28
CA ARG A 139 0.71 14.09 -0.75
C ARG A 139 0.36 13.18 -1.93
N THR A 140 -0.72 12.41 -1.83
CA THR A 140 -1.18 11.48 -2.86
C THR A 140 -2.68 11.66 -3.10
N ARG A 141 -3.16 11.34 -4.31
CA ARG A 141 -4.59 11.41 -4.62
C ARG A 141 -5.44 10.50 -3.74
N LEU A 142 -4.93 9.30 -3.44
CA LEU A 142 -5.51 8.38 -2.46
C LEU A 142 -4.62 8.39 -1.21
N PRO A 143 -5.14 8.77 -0.03
CA PRO A 143 -4.34 8.83 1.20
C PRO A 143 -4.01 7.44 1.76
N SER A 144 -4.86 6.45 1.50
CA SER A 144 -4.71 5.05 1.88
C SER A 144 -5.44 4.18 0.86
N LEU A 145 -4.89 3.00 0.56
CA LEU A 145 -5.55 1.96 -0.24
C LEU A 145 -5.38 0.63 0.50
N VAL A 146 -6.49 0.08 0.99
CA VAL A 146 -6.52 -1.19 1.72
C VAL A 146 -7.12 -2.25 0.81
N LEU A 147 -6.38 -3.33 0.60
CA LEU A 147 -6.77 -4.44 -0.25
C LEU A 147 -6.82 -5.71 0.58
N GLY A 148 -7.80 -6.57 0.30
CA GLY A 148 -7.98 -7.86 0.95
C GLY A 148 -8.29 -8.94 -0.08
N CYS A 149 -7.93 -10.18 0.23
CA CYS A 149 -8.28 -11.34 -0.60
C CYS A 149 -9.69 -11.88 -0.29
N GLU A 150 -10.22 -11.53 0.89
CA GLU A 150 -11.46 -12.07 1.44
C GLU A 150 -12.29 -10.94 2.03
N GLY A 151 -13.62 -11.11 2.00
CA GLY A 151 -14.54 -10.20 2.66
C GLY A 151 -14.60 -10.40 4.17
N PRO A 152 -15.24 -9.47 4.89
CA PRO A 152 -15.41 -9.58 6.34
C PRO A 152 -16.29 -10.77 6.73
N ILE A 153 -15.87 -11.49 7.77
CA ILE A 153 -16.60 -12.63 8.31
C ILE A 153 -17.40 -12.18 9.54
N PRO A 154 -18.73 -12.33 9.57
CA PRO A 154 -19.52 -12.05 10.77
C PRO A 154 -19.38 -13.18 11.78
N GLY A 155 -19.40 -12.85 13.07
CA GLY A 155 -19.45 -13.82 14.17
C GLY A 155 -18.44 -13.55 15.28
N LEU A 156 -18.25 -14.56 16.13
CA LEU A 156 -17.33 -14.52 17.26
C LEU A 156 -16.38 -15.72 17.24
N GLN A 157 -15.13 -15.49 17.64
CA GLN A 157 -14.16 -16.53 17.96
C GLN A 157 -13.69 -16.33 19.41
N ASP A 158 -14.00 -17.29 20.28
CA ASP A 158 -13.64 -17.24 21.71
C ASP A 158 -14.05 -15.92 22.39
N GLY A 159 -15.23 -15.42 22.02
CA GLY A 159 -15.80 -14.16 22.51
C GLY A 159 -15.30 -12.90 21.80
N HIS A 160 -14.33 -12.98 20.88
CA HIS A 160 -13.89 -11.83 20.10
C HIS A 160 -14.67 -11.71 18.79
N PRO A 161 -15.08 -10.49 18.39
CA PRO A 161 -15.54 -10.21 17.04
C PRO A 161 -14.59 -10.73 15.95
N LEU A 162 -15.12 -11.54 15.03
CA LEU A 162 -14.40 -11.97 13.81
C LEU A 162 -14.04 -10.78 12.90
N LEU A 163 -14.58 -9.60 13.17
CA LEU A 163 -14.13 -8.36 12.55
C LEU A 163 -12.63 -8.13 12.74
N TYR A 164 -12.06 -8.54 13.90
CA TYR A 164 -10.63 -8.48 14.16
C TYR A 164 -9.80 -9.44 13.31
N SER A 165 -10.38 -10.58 12.90
CA SER A 165 -9.70 -11.53 11.99
C SER A 165 -9.85 -11.14 10.52
N SER A 166 -10.72 -10.18 10.21
CA SER A 166 -10.98 -9.75 8.83
C SER A 166 -10.25 -8.46 8.42
N HIS A 167 -9.67 -7.71 9.37
CA HIS A 167 -9.06 -6.42 9.06
C HIS A 167 -7.74 -6.22 9.79
N ILE A 168 -6.70 -5.88 9.03
CA ILE A 168 -5.41 -5.44 9.56
C ILE A 168 -5.35 -3.92 9.77
N SER A 169 -6.20 -3.14 9.08
CA SER A 169 -6.19 -1.67 9.09
C SER A 169 -7.41 -1.09 9.83
N TRP A 170 -7.17 -0.08 10.67
CA TRP A 170 -8.14 0.50 11.59
C TRP A 170 -8.07 2.03 11.58
N SER A 171 -9.07 2.68 10.98
CA SER A 171 -9.16 4.14 10.83
C SER A 171 -9.43 4.85 12.17
N THR A 172 -10.15 4.18 13.06
CA THR A 172 -10.35 4.60 14.45
C THR A 172 -10.19 3.39 15.38
N ALA A 173 -10.18 3.63 16.69
CA ALA A 173 -10.16 2.57 17.69
C ALA A 173 -11.37 1.61 17.60
N VAL A 174 -12.47 1.99 16.92
CA VAL A 174 -13.72 1.22 16.87
C VAL A 174 -14.19 0.97 15.44
N SER A 175 -13.41 1.33 14.43
CA SER A 175 -13.80 1.20 13.02
C SER A 175 -12.64 0.72 12.16
N PRO A 176 -12.79 -0.41 11.47
CA PRO A 176 -11.79 -0.85 10.50
C PRO A 176 -11.76 0.10 9.30
N THR A 177 -10.68 0.04 8.53
CA THR A 177 -10.64 0.59 7.18
C THR A 177 -11.09 -0.50 6.22
N TRP A 178 -12.15 -0.22 5.46
CA TRP A 178 -12.71 -1.20 4.52
C TRP A 178 -11.75 -1.49 3.38
N THR A 179 -11.75 -2.75 2.95
CA THR A 179 -11.01 -3.22 1.76
C THR A 179 -11.75 -2.79 0.50
N GLU A 180 -11.03 -2.19 -0.45
CA GLU A 180 -11.51 -2.01 -1.81
C GLU A 180 -11.53 -3.37 -2.54
N THR A 181 -12.61 -3.68 -3.25
CA THR A 181 -12.82 -4.94 -4.00
C THR A 181 -12.98 -4.68 -5.49
#